data_AF-C6M9R0-F1
#
_entry.id   AF-C6M9R0-F1
#
_cell.length_a   1.000
_cell.length_b   1.000
_cell.length_c   1.000
_cell.angle_alpha   90.00
_cell.angle_beta   90.00
_cell.angle_gamma   90.00
#
_symmetry.space_group_name_H-M   'P 1'
#
loop_
_entity.id
_entity.type
_entity.pdbx_description
1 polymer ?
#
loop_
_entity_poly.entity_id
_entity_poly.type
_entity_poly.pdbx_seq_one_letter_code
_entity_poly.pdbx_strand_id
1 'polypeptide(L)'
;MTSKATIIYTHTDEAPALATQSLLPIVQAFTRHAGIEVKTSDISLSGRILAAFPEYLTEAQRVPDALAELGELVKQPDANVIKLPNISASVPQLTAAIKELQAKGFAVPDYPADPQTDEEKAVRERYDRIKGSAVNPVLREGNSDRRAPKAVKNFAKKIRTAWANGPKIPKPTLPPCKAATFSITNNLLPYPMQLPYPSCLPTNKATKKSCASPSP
;
A
#
# COMPACT_ATOMS: atom_id res chain seq x y z
N MET A 1 -8.66 -31.20 -15.59
CA MET A 1 -7.96 -30.82 -14.35
C MET A 1 -8.83 -29.79 -13.65
N THR A 2 -9.54 -30.14 -12.59
CA THR A 2 -10.27 -29.15 -11.77
C THR A 2 -9.24 -28.33 -11.01
N SER A 3 -8.96 -27.11 -11.47
CA SER A 3 -8.14 -26.17 -10.70
C SER A 3 -8.84 -25.88 -9.38
N LYS A 4 -8.15 -26.10 -8.26
CA LYS A 4 -8.69 -25.76 -6.94
C LYS A 4 -8.79 -24.24 -6.85
N ALA A 5 -9.97 -23.74 -6.48
CA ALA A 5 -10.16 -22.32 -6.23
C ALA A 5 -9.22 -21.88 -5.08
N THR A 6 -8.44 -20.83 -5.31
CA THR A 6 -7.45 -20.35 -4.35
C THR A 6 -7.82 -18.96 -3.86
N ILE A 7 -7.78 -18.76 -2.55
CA ILE A 7 -7.88 -17.45 -1.90
C ILE A 7 -6.50 -17.04 -1.44
N ILE A 8 -6.07 -15.84 -1.81
CA ILE A 8 -4.87 -15.22 -1.26
C ILE A 8 -5.26 -14.39 -0.04
N TYR A 9 -4.68 -14.72 1.11
CA TYR A 9 -4.83 -13.99 2.36
C TYR A 9 -3.56 -13.17 2.62
N THR A 10 -3.67 -11.85 2.65
CA THR A 10 -2.46 -11.03 2.84
C THR A 10 -1.94 -11.11 4.27
N HIS A 11 -0.67 -11.47 4.43
CA HIS A 11 0.05 -11.27 5.68
C HIS A 11 0.57 -9.83 5.71
N THR A 12 0.27 -9.09 6.78
CA THR A 12 0.52 -7.66 6.88
C THR A 12 1.29 -7.31 8.15
N ASP A 13 0.96 -6.20 8.80
CA ASP A 13 1.73 -5.61 9.90
C ASP A 13 0.89 -5.53 11.18
N GLU A 14 1.55 -5.33 12.32
CA GLU A 14 0.95 -4.93 13.61
C GLU A 14 -0.25 -5.80 14.04
N ALA A 15 -1.36 -5.17 14.46
CA ALA A 15 -2.53 -5.87 14.99
C ALA A 15 -3.19 -6.82 13.97
N PRO A 16 -3.38 -6.46 12.68
CA PRO A 16 -3.86 -7.41 11.67
C PRO A 16 -2.98 -8.64 11.50
N ALA A 17 -1.65 -8.51 11.58
CA ALA A 17 -0.73 -9.65 11.50
C ALA A 17 -0.94 -10.61 12.68
N LEU A 18 -1.07 -10.07 13.90
CA LEU A 18 -1.35 -10.87 15.10
C LEU A 18 -2.72 -11.56 15.01
N ALA A 19 -3.76 -10.86 14.56
CA ALA A 19 -5.08 -11.43 14.36
C ALA A 19 -5.07 -12.57 13.32
N THR A 20 -4.25 -12.43 12.27
CA THR A 20 -4.07 -13.45 11.23
C THR A 20 -3.55 -14.75 11.81
N GLN A 21 -2.60 -14.72 12.76
CA GLN A 21 -2.06 -15.94 13.38
C GLN A 21 -3.13 -16.77 14.10
N SER A 22 -4.16 -16.12 14.63
CA SER A 22 -5.29 -16.78 15.30
C SER A 22 -6.38 -17.21 14.32
N LEU A 23 -6.78 -16.30 13.41
CA LEU A 23 -7.97 -16.51 12.57
C LEU A 23 -7.69 -17.36 11.33
N LEU A 24 -6.50 -17.25 10.73
CA LEU A 24 -6.19 -17.93 9.47
C LEU A 24 -6.28 -19.47 9.55
N PRO A 25 -5.77 -20.14 10.61
CA PRO A 25 -5.91 -21.59 10.74
C PRO A 25 -7.38 -22.04 10.78
N ILE A 26 -8.25 -21.23 11.40
CA ILE A 26 -9.70 -21.47 11.44
C ILE A 26 -10.27 -21.35 10.02
N VAL A 27 -9.97 -20.26 9.31
CA VAL A 27 -10.45 -20.07 7.93
C VAL A 27 -10.00 -21.21 7.02
N GLN A 28 -8.74 -21.64 7.11
CA GLN A 28 -8.19 -22.78 6.36
C GLN A 28 -8.91 -24.10 6.67
N ALA A 29 -9.19 -24.37 7.96
CA ALA A 29 -9.87 -25.58 8.37
C ALA A 29 -11.28 -25.68 7.77
N PHE A 30 -12.03 -24.58 7.77
CA PHE A 30 -13.39 -24.52 7.22
C PHE A 30 -13.41 -24.59 5.68
N THR A 31 -12.53 -23.84 5.02
CA THR A 31 -12.49 -23.74 3.54
C THR A 31 -12.03 -25.02 2.85
N ARG A 32 -11.19 -25.82 3.50
CA ARG A 32 -10.72 -27.12 2.99
C ARG A 32 -11.88 -28.06 2.64
N HIS A 33 -12.98 -28.04 3.39
CA HIS A 33 -14.15 -28.88 3.12
C HIS A 33 -14.89 -28.48 1.82
N ALA A 34 -14.70 -27.24 1.36
CA ALA A 34 -15.23 -26.74 0.10
C ALA A 34 -14.25 -26.91 -1.08
N GLY A 35 -13.09 -27.55 -0.86
CA GLY A 35 -12.04 -27.68 -1.87
C GLY A 35 -11.33 -26.37 -2.22
N ILE A 36 -11.45 -25.36 -1.36
CA ILE A 36 -10.81 -24.04 -1.51
C ILE A 36 -9.47 -24.05 -0.78
N GLU A 37 -8.41 -23.66 -1.47
CA GLU A 37 -7.09 -23.46 -0.88
C GLU A 37 -6.93 -22.01 -0.41
N VAL A 38 -6.34 -21.80 0.76
CA VAL A 38 -6.04 -20.44 1.27
C VAL A 38 -4.53 -20.31 1.46
N LYS A 39 -3.90 -19.50 0.60
CA LYS A 39 -2.46 -19.22 0.62
C LYS A 39 -2.20 -17.84 1.21
N THR A 40 -1.04 -17.67 1.83
CA THR A 40 -0.60 -16.38 2.34
C THR A 40 0.31 -15.68 1.37
N SER A 41 0.20 -14.35 1.30
CA SER A 41 1.13 -13.50 0.55
C SER A 41 1.62 -12.38 1.46
N ASP A 42 2.92 -12.32 1.70
CA ASP A 42 3.53 -11.37 2.64
C ASP A 42 3.75 -10.00 1.99
N ILE A 43 2.94 -9.03 2.40
CA ILE A 43 3.05 -7.63 1.97
C ILE A 43 3.38 -6.70 3.15
N SER A 44 3.90 -7.28 4.25
CA SER A 44 4.41 -6.52 5.38
C SER A 44 5.49 -5.52 4.95
N LEU A 45 5.72 -4.50 5.77
CA LEU A 45 6.81 -3.56 5.54
C LEU A 45 8.17 -4.27 5.49
N SER A 46 8.42 -5.23 6.39
CA SER A 46 9.64 -6.03 6.39
C SER A 46 9.79 -6.88 5.14
N GLY A 47 8.74 -7.60 4.73
CA GLY A 47 8.78 -8.44 3.53
C GLY A 47 9.09 -7.63 2.27
N ARG A 48 8.45 -6.45 2.14
CA ARG A 48 8.71 -5.54 1.01
C ARG A 48 10.11 -4.93 1.02
N ILE A 49 10.69 -4.66 2.19
CA ILE A 49 12.09 -4.22 2.29
C ILE A 49 13.02 -5.34 1.82
N LEU A 50 12.84 -6.56 2.32
CA LEU A 50 13.70 -7.69 1.96
C LEU A 50 13.61 -8.03 0.46
N ALA A 51 12.41 -7.99 -0.12
CA ALA A 51 12.20 -8.22 -1.55
C ALA A 51 12.90 -7.18 -2.45
N ALA A 52 13.11 -5.95 -1.97
CA ALA A 52 13.73 -4.88 -2.75
C ALA A 52 15.27 -4.89 -2.74
N PHE A 53 15.89 -5.65 -1.82
CA PHE A 53 17.34 -5.72 -1.64
C PHE A 53 17.88 -7.17 -1.61
N PRO A 54 17.50 -8.06 -2.55
CA PRO A 54 17.93 -9.46 -2.52
C PRO A 54 19.46 -9.63 -2.65
N GLU A 55 20.15 -8.65 -3.24
CA GLU A 55 21.61 -8.65 -3.37
C GLU A 55 22.36 -8.44 -2.04
N TYR A 56 21.68 -7.86 -1.04
CA TYR A 56 22.21 -7.68 0.32
C TYR A 56 21.89 -8.87 1.24
N LEU A 57 21.21 -9.88 0.72
CA LEU A 57 20.73 -11.03 1.48
C LEU A 57 21.43 -12.31 1.05
N THR A 58 21.65 -13.19 2.03
CA THR A 58 22.02 -14.58 1.75
C THR A 58 20.87 -15.30 1.06
N GLU A 59 21.16 -16.39 0.36
CA GLU A 59 20.14 -17.16 -0.38
C GLU A 59 18.99 -17.63 0.52
N ALA A 60 19.28 -18.01 1.77
CA ALA A 60 18.27 -18.41 2.75
C ALA A 60 17.42 -17.26 3.31
N GLN A 61 17.90 -16.01 3.21
CA GLN A 61 17.20 -14.81 3.68
C GLN A 61 16.32 -14.17 2.61
N ARG A 62 16.51 -14.54 1.34
CA ARG A 62 15.76 -13.96 0.23
C ARG A 62 14.29 -14.36 0.30
N VAL A 63 13.44 -13.38 0.02
CA VAL A 63 12.00 -13.55 -0.06
C VAL A 63 11.52 -13.13 -1.46
N PRO A 64 10.45 -13.74 -1.99
CA PRO A 64 9.87 -13.32 -3.26
C PRO A 64 9.27 -11.91 -3.14
N ASP A 65 9.19 -11.19 -4.27
CA ASP A 65 8.42 -9.95 -4.34
C ASP A 65 6.92 -10.25 -4.46
N ALA A 66 6.34 -10.58 -3.32
CA ALA A 66 4.94 -10.92 -3.19
C ALA A 66 3.99 -9.78 -3.61
N LEU A 67 4.42 -8.51 -3.55
CA LEU A 67 3.58 -7.40 -3.99
C LEU A 67 3.52 -7.36 -5.53
N ALA A 68 4.65 -7.57 -6.21
CA ALA A 68 4.68 -7.68 -7.66
C ALA A 68 3.88 -8.90 -8.15
N GLU A 69 4.04 -10.06 -7.51
CA GLU A 69 3.26 -11.27 -7.82
C GLU A 69 1.76 -11.04 -7.65
N LEU A 70 1.34 -10.37 -6.57
CA LEU A 70 -0.06 -10.02 -6.38
C LEU A 70 -0.55 -8.98 -7.40
N GLY A 71 0.29 -8.04 -7.81
CA GLY A 71 -0.05 -7.06 -8.84
C GLY A 71 -0.39 -7.71 -10.19
N GLU A 72 0.32 -8.78 -10.54
CA GLU A 72 -0.01 -9.56 -11.74
C GLU A 72 -1.25 -10.45 -11.51
N LEU A 73 -1.40 -11.01 -10.30
CA LEU A 73 -2.55 -11.84 -9.97
C LEU A 73 -3.85 -11.06 -10.04
N VAL A 74 -3.95 -9.85 -9.48
CA VAL A 74 -5.22 -9.08 -9.44
C VAL A 74 -5.75 -8.67 -10.81
N LYS A 75 -4.94 -8.76 -11.85
CA LYS A 75 -5.34 -8.54 -13.25
C LYS A 75 -5.99 -9.77 -13.88
N GLN A 76 -5.87 -10.93 -13.25
CA GLN A 76 -6.46 -12.18 -13.72
C GLN A 76 -7.93 -12.32 -13.29
N PRO A 77 -8.79 -12.95 -14.11
CA PRO A 77 -10.22 -13.09 -13.81
C PRO A 77 -10.51 -14.02 -12.62
N ASP A 78 -9.59 -14.93 -12.29
CA ASP A 78 -9.69 -15.88 -11.18
C ASP A 78 -9.08 -15.36 -9.88
N ALA A 79 -8.61 -14.10 -9.86
CA ALA A 79 -8.03 -13.49 -8.68
C ALA A 79 -9.02 -13.37 -7.52
N ASN A 80 -8.67 -13.96 -6.38
CA ASN A 80 -9.44 -13.84 -5.14
C ASN A 80 -8.50 -13.47 -3.99
N VAL A 81 -8.51 -12.19 -3.61
CA VAL A 81 -7.59 -11.63 -2.61
C VAL A 81 -8.36 -11.05 -1.44
N ILE A 82 -8.08 -11.54 -0.24
CA ILE A 82 -8.50 -10.93 1.02
C ILE A 82 -7.39 -10.02 1.52
N LYS A 83 -7.58 -8.71 1.35
CA LYS A 83 -6.62 -7.68 1.74
C LYS A 83 -6.90 -7.13 3.14
N LEU A 84 -5.97 -7.36 4.05
CA LEU A 84 -6.00 -6.81 5.42
C LEU A 84 -5.33 -5.43 5.48
N PRO A 85 -5.60 -4.59 6.49
CA PRO A 85 -4.86 -3.34 6.68
C PRO A 85 -3.35 -3.58 6.82
N ASN A 86 -2.55 -2.68 6.25
CA ASN A 86 -1.08 -2.73 6.26
C ASN A 86 -0.50 -1.32 6.47
N ILE A 87 0.77 -1.24 6.86
CA ILE A 87 1.48 0.02 7.06
C ILE A 87 1.71 0.73 5.73
N SER A 88 1.30 2.00 5.65
CA SER A 88 1.80 2.96 4.64
C SER A 88 2.92 3.77 5.29
N ALA A 89 4.16 3.31 5.13
CA ALA A 89 5.25 3.69 6.03
C ALA A 89 5.63 5.17 5.91
N SER A 90 5.66 5.86 7.04
CA SER A 90 6.39 7.13 7.18
C SER A 90 7.90 6.86 7.23
N VAL A 91 8.72 7.91 7.04
CA VAL A 91 10.18 7.79 7.13
C VAL A 91 10.63 7.21 8.49
N PRO A 92 10.11 7.67 9.65
CA PRO A 92 10.50 7.08 10.94
C PRO A 92 10.15 5.59 11.07
N GLN A 93 8.99 5.17 10.56
CA GLN A 93 8.58 3.75 10.57
C GLN A 93 9.48 2.90 9.67
N LEU A 94 9.84 3.41 8.49
CA LEU A 94 10.77 2.75 7.60
C LEU A 94 12.15 2.57 8.26
N THR A 95 12.72 3.65 8.82
CA THR A 95 14.02 3.58 9.50
C THR A 95 14.00 2.64 10.71
N ALA A 96 12.89 2.58 11.46
CA ALA A 96 12.73 1.64 12.56
C ALA A 96 12.73 0.18 12.06
N ALA A 97 11.99 -0.11 10.98
CA ALA A 97 11.95 -1.45 10.39
C ALA A 97 13.32 -1.89 9.84
N ILE A 98 14.06 -0.98 9.19
CA ILE A 98 15.43 -1.24 8.71
C ILE A 98 16.34 -1.62 9.88
N LYS A 99 16.32 -0.84 10.97
CA LYS A 99 17.13 -1.12 12.17
C LYS A 99 16.77 -2.46 12.81
N GLU A 100 15.49 -2.80 12.86
CA GLU A 100 15.04 -4.10 13.39
C GLU A 100 15.53 -5.27 12.51
N LEU A 101 15.47 -5.13 11.18
CA LEU A 101 15.98 -6.13 10.25
C LEU A 101 17.50 -6.29 10.37
N GLN A 102 18.24 -5.19 10.45
CA GLN A 102 19.69 -5.21 10.67
C GLN A 102 20.06 -5.89 11.99
N ALA A 103 19.33 -5.61 13.07
CA ALA A 103 19.51 -6.27 14.36
C ALA A 103 19.24 -7.80 14.30
N LYS A 104 18.41 -8.24 13.35
CA LYS A 104 18.13 -9.66 13.05
C LYS A 104 19.12 -10.29 12.05
N GLY A 105 20.15 -9.56 11.63
CA GLY A 105 21.21 -10.07 10.75
C GLY A 105 20.94 -9.94 9.24
N PHE A 106 19.97 -9.13 8.83
CA PHE A 106 19.76 -8.79 7.42
C PHE A 106 20.61 -7.56 7.06
N ALA A 107 21.55 -7.70 6.12
CA ALA A 107 22.50 -6.64 5.77
C ALA A 107 21.91 -5.56 4.83
N VAL A 108 20.63 -5.23 4.99
CA VAL A 108 19.95 -4.22 4.18
C VAL A 108 20.54 -2.81 4.45
N PRO A 109 20.70 -1.98 3.41
CA PRO A 109 21.33 -0.66 3.55
C PRO A 109 20.45 0.31 4.34
N ASP A 110 21.06 1.28 5.01
CA ASP A 110 20.33 2.36 5.67
C ASP A 110 19.59 3.24 4.67
N TYR A 111 18.56 3.96 5.14
CA TYR A 111 17.84 4.94 4.33
C TYR A 111 18.63 6.27 4.28
N PRO A 112 19.16 6.70 3.12
CA PRO A 112 19.94 7.93 3.03
C PRO A 112 19.02 9.13 2.84
N ALA A 113 18.84 9.91 3.90
CA ALA A 113 17.95 11.09 3.89
C ALA A 113 18.43 12.18 2.91
N ASP A 114 19.75 12.32 2.75
CA ASP A 114 20.38 13.28 1.84
C ASP A 114 21.50 12.59 1.02
N PRO A 115 21.15 11.85 -0.05
CA PRO A 115 22.09 11.01 -0.78
C PRO A 115 23.09 11.84 -1.58
N GLN A 116 24.38 11.58 -1.38
CA GLN A 116 25.49 12.27 -2.06
C GLN A 116 26.06 11.43 -3.20
N THR A 117 26.03 10.11 -3.09
CA THR A 117 26.54 9.20 -4.13
C THR A 117 25.43 8.63 -5.00
N ASP A 118 25.79 8.07 -6.17
CA ASP A 118 24.81 7.46 -7.06
C ASP A 118 24.24 6.16 -6.50
N GLU A 119 25.03 5.43 -5.70
CA GLU A 119 24.59 4.26 -4.94
C GLU A 119 23.55 4.65 -3.89
N GLU A 120 23.79 5.72 -3.12
CA GLU A 120 22.83 6.22 -2.13
C GLU A 120 21.52 6.70 -2.78
N LYS A 121 21.60 7.34 -3.95
CA LYS A 121 20.41 7.73 -4.72
C LYS A 121 19.62 6.49 -5.17
N ALA A 122 20.30 5.45 -5.64
CA ALA A 122 19.65 4.21 -6.05
C ALA A 122 18.98 3.50 -4.85
N VAL A 123 19.63 3.46 -3.70
CA VAL A 123 19.05 2.90 -2.46
C VAL A 123 17.83 3.69 -2.02
N ARG A 124 17.93 5.03 -2.00
CA ARG A 124 16.80 5.91 -1.66
C ARG A 124 15.62 5.69 -2.59
N GLU A 125 15.86 5.62 -3.90
CA GLU A 125 14.79 5.42 -4.88
C GLU A 125 14.00 4.14 -4.62
N ARG A 126 14.68 3.03 -4.29
CA ARG A 126 14.02 1.78 -3.94
C ARG A 126 13.19 1.90 -2.66
N TYR A 127 13.75 2.50 -1.61
CA TYR A 127 13.00 2.76 -0.38
C TYR A 127 11.82 3.71 -0.59
N ASP A 128 11.96 4.68 -1.49
CA ASP A 128 10.91 5.64 -1.83
C ASP A 128 9.70 4.97 -2.48
N ARG A 129 9.90 3.86 -3.21
CA ARG A 129 8.82 3.00 -3.74
C ARG A 129 8.13 2.16 -2.66
N ILE A 130 8.80 1.89 -1.54
CA ILE A 130 8.27 1.07 -0.43
C ILE A 130 7.49 1.93 0.58
N LYS A 131 7.95 3.16 0.84
CA LYS A 131 7.30 4.06 1.80
C LYS A 131 5.99 4.63 1.27
N GLY A 132 5.15 5.15 2.15
CA GLY A 132 3.83 5.66 1.80
C GLY A 132 2.89 4.56 1.33
N SER A 133 1.89 4.93 0.52
CA SER A 133 0.86 4.00 0.05
C SER A 133 1.32 3.19 -1.17
N ALA A 134 2.30 2.31 -0.97
CA ALA A 134 2.86 1.47 -2.04
C ALA A 134 1.93 0.32 -2.47
N VAL A 135 1.17 -0.25 -1.53
CA VAL A 135 0.39 -1.48 -1.78
C VAL A 135 -0.94 -1.20 -2.50
N ASN A 136 -1.67 -0.17 -2.10
CA ASN A 136 -3.01 0.08 -2.66
C ASN A 136 -3.02 0.37 -4.17
N PRO A 137 -2.07 1.16 -4.74
CA PRO A 137 -2.02 1.39 -6.17
C PRO A 137 -1.84 0.11 -6.98
N VAL A 138 -1.13 -0.88 -6.43
CA VAL A 138 -0.87 -2.16 -7.11
C VAL A 138 -2.07 -3.11 -7.07
N LEU A 139 -2.84 -3.10 -5.96
CA LEU A 139 -3.94 -4.05 -5.76
C LEU A 139 -5.31 -3.54 -6.19
N ARG A 140 -5.46 -2.24 -6.49
CA ARG A 140 -6.75 -1.62 -6.82
C ARG A 140 -6.93 -1.40 -8.32
N GLU A 141 -6.99 -2.51 -9.05
CA GLU A 141 -7.30 -2.55 -10.49
C GLU A 141 -8.81 -2.43 -10.78
N GLY A 142 -9.55 -1.71 -9.93
CA GLY A 142 -11.00 -1.59 -10.01
C GLY A 142 -11.58 -0.53 -9.10
N ASN A 143 -12.87 -0.28 -9.28
CA ASN A 143 -13.61 0.70 -8.48
C ASN A 143 -13.97 0.15 -7.09
N SER A 144 -14.31 1.06 -6.18
CA SER A 144 -14.55 0.73 -4.77
C SER A 144 -16.06 0.60 -4.47
N ASP A 145 -16.52 -0.57 -4.04
CA ASP A 145 -17.81 -0.74 -3.33
C ASP A 145 -17.57 -0.74 -1.80
N ARG A 146 -18.03 0.31 -1.10
CA ARG A 146 -17.89 0.43 0.36
C ARG A 146 -19.24 0.69 1.01
N ARG A 147 -19.67 -0.25 1.85
CA ARG A 147 -20.95 -0.19 2.57
C ARG A 147 -20.88 -0.88 3.92
N ALA A 148 -21.62 -0.35 4.90
CA ALA A 148 -21.74 -0.98 6.22
C ALA A 148 -22.58 -2.27 6.12
N PRO A 149 -22.11 -3.42 6.64
CA PRO A 149 -22.88 -4.66 6.64
C PRO A 149 -24.20 -4.54 7.42
N LYS A 150 -25.26 -5.22 6.96
CA LYS A 150 -26.60 -5.19 7.59
C LYS A 150 -26.55 -5.65 9.06
N ALA A 151 -25.76 -6.68 9.36
CA ALA A 151 -25.57 -7.17 10.72
C ALA A 151 -24.99 -6.10 11.65
N VAL A 152 -23.93 -5.41 11.21
CA VAL A 152 -23.30 -4.29 11.94
C VAL A 152 -24.29 -3.14 12.14
N LYS A 153 -25.03 -2.77 11.09
CA LYS A 153 -26.04 -1.69 11.18
C LYS A 153 -27.17 -2.04 12.16
N ASN A 154 -27.64 -3.28 12.16
CA ASN A 154 -28.69 -3.75 13.08
C ASN A 154 -28.19 -3.82 14.53
N PHE A 155 -26.95 -4.26 14.75
CA PHE A 155 -26.31 -4.25 16.07
C PHE A 155 -26.17 -2.83 16.61
N ALA A 156 -25.67 -1.89 15.79
CA ALA A 156 -25.53 -0.48 16.17
C ALA A 156 -26.88 0.17 16.52
N LYS A 157 -27.98 -0.22 15.86
CA LYS A 157 -29.34 0.24 16.22
C LYS A 157 -29.76 -0.21 17.62
N LYS A 158 -29.36 -1.42 18.03
CA LYS A 158 -29.71 -1.99 19.34
C LYS A 158 -28.91 -1.37 20.49
N ILE A 159 -27.63 -1.09 20.29
CA ILE A 159 -26.70 -0.61 21.34
C ILE A 159 -26.54 0.92 21.28
N ARG A 160 -27.53 1.65 20.77
CA ARG A 160 -27.46 3.12 20.68
C ARG A 160 -27.25 3.74 22.06
N THR A 161 -26.01 4.03 22.41
CA THR A 161 -25.61 4.71 23.64
C THR A 161 -24.74 5.93 23.33
N ALA A 162 -24.86 6.94 24.21
CA ALA A 162 -24.19 8.25 24.21
C ALA A 162 -24.53 9.27 23.10
N TRP A 163 -24.42 8.95 21.80
CA TRP A 163 -24.51 9.99 20.75
C TRP A 163 -25.90 10.59 20.53
N ALA A 164 -26.97 9.84 20.83
CA ALA A 164 -28.34 10.36 20.70
C ALA A 164 -28.70 11.41 21.76
N ASN A 165 -27.99 11.42 22.89
CA ASN A 165 -28.26 12.29 24.04
C ASN A 165 -27.09 13.24 24.36
N GLY A 166 -26.10 13.34 23.47
CA GLY A 166 -24.97 14.25 23.64
C GLY A 166 -25.39 15.72 23.60
N PRO A 167 -24.65 16.64 24.24
CA PRO A 167 -24.94 18.06 24.18
C PRO A 167 -24.94 18.54 22.72
N LYS A 168 -25.84 19.49 22.40
CA LYS A 168 -25.84 20.16 21.09
C LYS A 168 -24.63 21.09 21.03
N ILE A 169 -23.48 20.56 20.64
CA ILE A 169 -22.27 21.33 20.41
C ILE A 169 -22.45 22.11 19.10
N PRO A 170 -22.15 23.42 19.04
CA PRO A 170 -22.11 24.17 17.78
C PRO A 170 -21.22 23.44 16.79
N LYS A 171 -21.67 23.27 15.54
CA LYS A 171 -20.84 22.64 14.51
C LYS A 171 -19.57 23.48 14.34
N PRO A 172 -18.36 22.94 14.57
CA PRO A 172 -17.15 23.67 14.26
C PRO A 172 -17.14 23.99 12.77
N THR A 173 -16.90 25.26 12.43
CA THR A 173 -16.71 25.69 11.05
C THR A 173 -15.27 25.40 10.63
N LEU A 174 -15.10 24.66 9.52
CA LEU A 174 -13.81 24.49 8.87
C LEU A 174 -13.66 25.62 7.85
N PRO A 175 -12.78 26.62 8.07
CA PRO A 175 -12.57 27.67 7.09
C PRO A 175 -11.84 27.09 5.86
N PRO A 176 -12.37 27.22 4.64
CA PRO A 176 -11.65 26.81 3.45
C PRO A 176 -10.46 27.75 3.18
N CYS A 177 -9.34 27.21 2.69
CA CYS A 177 -8.27 28.03 2.11
C CYS A 177 -8.82 28.76 0.87
N LYS A 178 -8.84 30.11 0.93
CA LYS A 178 -9.56 30.95 -0.04
C LYS A 178 -8.81 31.21 -1.35
N ALA A 179 -7.53 30.83 -1.47
CA ALA A 179 -6.72 31.06 -2.67
C ALA A 179 -5.61 30.02 -2.82
N ALA A 180 -5.18 29.80 -4.07
CA ALA A 180 -4.00 29.00 -4.45
C ALA A 180 -3.98 27.53 -3.96
N THR A 181 -5.15 26.95 -3.69
CA THR A 181 -5.26 25.50 -3.46
C THR A 181 -5.37 24.74 -4.77
N PHE A 182 -5.02 23.46 -4.76
CA PHE A 182 -5.17 22.58 -5.93
C PHE A 182 -6.59 22.62 -6.51
N SER A 183 -7.63 22.67 -5.66
CA SER A 183 -9.02 22.75 -6.13
C SER A 183 -9.34 24.04 -6.90
N ILE A 184 -8.60 25.13 -6.66
CA ILE A 184 -8.84 26.44 -7.29
C ILE A 184 -8.02 26.56 -8.58
N THR A 185 -6.82 25.98 -8.64
CA THR A 185 -5.88 26.14 -9.76
C THR A 185 -5.87 24.97 -10.74
N ASN A 186 -6.57 23.87 -10.44
CA ASN A 186 -6.61 22.70 -11.31
C ASN A 186 -7.29 23.00 -12.65
N ASN A 187 -6.68 22.56 -13.75
CA ASN A 187 -7.22 22.67 -15.09
C ASN A 187 -7.28 21.27 -15.71
N LEU A 188 -8.49 20.80 -16.03
CA LEU A 188 -8.73 19.45 -16.55
C LEU A 188 -9.10 19.53 -18.03
N LEU A 189 -8.31 18.87 -18.86
CA LEU A 189 -8.56 18.75 -20.30
C LEU A 189 -8.73 17.27 -20.65
N PRO A 190 -9.82 16.87 -21.32
CA PRO A 190 -9.94 15.52 -21.86
C PRO A 190 -8.90 15.33 -22.96
N TYR A 191 -8.14 14.24 -22.91
CA TYR A 191 -7.12 13.93 -23.90
C TYR A 191 -7.73 13.28 -25.15
N PRO A 192 -7.57 13.86 -26.35
CA PRO A 192 -8.14 13.33 -27.58
C PRO A 192 -7.27 12.23 -28.24
N MET A 193 -6.00 12.06 -27.84
CA MET A 193 -5.10 11.01 -28.34
C MET A 193 -4.07 10.56 -27.30
N GLN A 194 -3.62 9.30 -27.40
CA GLN A 194 -2.50 8.72 -26.63
C GLN A 194 -1.15 9.18 -27.20
N LEU A 195 -0.81 10.46 -27.02
CA LEU A 195 0.55 10.96 -27.26
C LEU A 195 1.28 11.15 -25.92
N PRO A 196 2.61 10.95 -25.86
CA PRO A 196 3.39 11.30 -24.69
C PRO A 196 3.38 12.83 -24.52
N TYR A 197 2.90 13.32 -23.37
CA TYR A 197 2.89 14.74 -23.03
C TYR A 197 3.98 15.05 -22.00
N PRO A 198 5.11 15.66 -22.38
CA PRO A 198 6.14 16.05 -21.44
C PRO A 198 5.67 17.21 -20.57
N SER A 199 5.87 17.13 -19.26
CA SER A 199 5.67 18.24 -18.34
C SER A 199 7.00 18.95 -18.11
N CYS A 200 7.13 20.16 -18.65
CA CYS A 200 8.35 20.96 -18.56
C CYS A 200 8.09 22.22 -17.72
N LEU A 201 9.01 22.53 -16.82
CA LEU A 201 9.01 23.79 -16.07
C LEU A 201 9.96 24.78 -16.75
N PRO A 202 9.44 25.82 -17.44
CA PRO A 202 10.30 26.88 -17.97
C PRO A 202 10.81 27.75 -16.82
N THR A 203 12.12 27.95 -16.74
CA THR A 203 12.73 28.89 -15.80
C THR A 203 12.91 30.27 -16.44
N ASN A 204 12.82 31.34 -15.64
CA ASN A 204 13.04 32.72 -16.12
C ASN A 204 14.46 33.00 -16.63
N LYS A 205 15.42 32.09 -16.41
CA LYS A 205 16.74 32.12 -17.05
C LYS A 205 16.68 31.27 -18.32
N ALA A 206 17.17 31.80 -19.44
CA ALA A 206 17.15 31.20 -20.77
C ALA A 206 17.91 29.85 -20.91
N THR A 207 18.27 29.19 -19.81
CA THR A 207 19.09 27.99 -19.79
C THR A 207 18.51 26.94 -18.85
N LYS A 208 18.22 25.78 -19.46
CA LYS A 208 17.75 24.48 -18.91
C LYS A 208 16.24 24.36 -18.63
N LYS A 209 15.55 23.72 -19.58
CA LYS A 209 14.27 23.03 -19.33
C LYS A 209 14.58 21.74 -18.56
N SER A 210 14.07 21.58 -17.34
CA SER A 210 13.86 20.23 -16.82
C SER A 210 12.48 19.77 -17.27
N CYS A 211 12.44 18.65 -18.00
CA CYS A 211 11.21 18.03 -18.43
C CYS A 211 11.11 16.68 -17.72
N ALA A 212 10.01 16.42 -17.03
CA ALA A 212 9.70 15.07 -16.58
C ALA A 212 9.25 14.27 -17.80
N SER A 213 9.88 13.12 -18.03
CA SER A 213 9.40 12.14 -19.00
C SER A 213 8.07 11.57 -18.49
N PRO A 214 7.06 11.39 -19.36
CA PRO A 214 5.87 10.65 -18.98
C PRO A 214 6.30 9.26 -18.49
N SER A 215 5.84 8.87 -17.31
CA SER A 215 6.00 7.50 -16.81
C SER A 215 5.42 6.52 -17.84
N PRO A 216 6.09 5.39 -18.11
CA PRO A 216 5.54 4.35 -18.98
C PRO A 216 4.22 3.79 -18.44
#